data_AF-A0A0M5JAU4-F1
#
_entry.id   AF-A0A0M5JAU4-F1
#
_cell.length_a   1.000
_cell.length_b   1.000
_cell.length_c   1.000
_cell.angle_alpha   90.00
_cell.angle_beta   90.00
_cell.angle_gamma   90.00
#
_symmetry.space_group_name_H-M   'P 1'
#
loop_
_entity.id
_entity.type
_entity.pdbx_description
1 polymer ?
#
loop_
_entity_poly.entity_id
_entity_poly.type
_entity_poly.pdbx_seq_one_letter_code
_entity_poly.pdbx_strand_id
1 'polypeptide(L)'
;MESNIKIFPKSVVCEESTLRGDITFSSGCVVHPSATIIAEAGPIIIGENCIVEEYATITHRLQPGASWDVNKILSIGGHNVFEVGCNVEASRIGDKNVFESKCYVGSGVSVSSGCVIGAGIQICMAQQLPENTIVYGQQALQREAIEKQGSQTLQIDFLRKVLPNYHHLRKPNYDPKKARSVV
;
A
#
# COMPACT_ATOMS: atom_id res chain seq x y z
N MET A 1 -17.74 -3.69 13.61
CA MET A 1 -17.44 -3.03 12.31
C MET A 1 -17.20 -4.15 11.31
N GLU A 2 -18.15 -4.38 10.42
CA GLU A 2 -17.95 -5.30 9.30
C GLU A 2 -16.79 -4.80 8.45
N SER A 3 -15.86 -5.70 8.11
CA SER A 3 -14.76 -5.35 7.21
C SER A 3 -15.22 -5.58 5.78
N ASN A 4 -15.30 -4.51 4.98
CA ASN A 4 -15.67 -4.57 3.58
C ASN A 4 -14.41 -4.60 2.74
N ILE A 5 -14.00 -5.78 2.29
CA ILE A 5 -12.77 -5.96 1.53
C ILE A 5 -13.15 -6.23 0.08
N LYS A 6 -12.77 -5.35 -0.85
CA LYS A 6 -12.99 -5.50 -2.29
C LYS A 6 -11.69 -5.88 -2.97
N ILE A 7 -11.65 -7.04 -3.62
CA ILE A 7 -10.48 -7.58 -4.30
C ILE A 7 -10.81 -7.72 -5.77
N PHE A 8 -10.13 -6.93 -6.60
CA PHE A 8 -10.28 -6.96 -8.06
C PHE A 8 -9.65 -8.23 -8.67
N PRO A 9 -9.97 -8.56 -9.94
CA PRO A 9 -9.39 -9.72 -10.61
C PRO A 9 -7.87 -9.58 -10.76
N LYS A 10 -7.18 -10.72 -10.90
CA LYS A 10 -5.69 -10.81 -10.99
C LYS A 10 -4.93 -10.40 -9.72
N SER A 11 -5.61 -9.91 -8.70
CA SER A 11 -5.00 -9.63 -7.40
C SER A 11 -4.85 -10.92 -6.60
N VAL A 12 -3.72 -11.03 -5.91
CA VAL A 12 -3.33 -12.16 -5.08
C VAL A 12 -3.27 -11.64 -3.66
N VAL A 13 -4.20 -12.08 -2.82
CA VAL A 13 -4.26 -11.66 -1.41
C VAL A 13 -4.19 -12.91 -0.56
N CYS A 14 -3.13 -13.07 0.23
CA CYS A 14 -2.98 -14.22 1.10
C CYS A 14 -4.02 -14.19 2.23
N GLU A 15 -4.58 -15.35 2.56
CA GLU A 15 -5.62 -15.47 3.60
C GLU A 15 -5.12 -15.07 5.00
N GLU A 16 -3.85 -15.35 5.25
CA GLU A 16 -3.09 -15.03 6.48
C GLU A 16 -2.85 -13.52 6.69
N SER A 17 -3.19 -12.67 5.71
CA SER A 17 -3.13 -11.23 5.90
C SER A 17 -4.23 -10.73 6.83
N THR A 18 -3.89 -9.80 7.71
CA THR A 18 -4.82 -9.15 8.63
C THR A 18 -5.39 -7.90 7.97
N LEU A 19 -6.66 -7.99 7.54
CA LEU A 19 -7.35 -6.92 6.84
C LEU A 19 -8.56 -6.46 7.67
N ARG A 20 -8.63 -5.16 8.00
CA ARG A 20 -9.69 -4.61 8.85
C ARG A 20 -10.24 -3.30 8.29
N GLY A 21 -11.57 -3.18 8.23
CA GLY A 21 -12.29 -1.98 7.76
C GLY A 21 -12.66 -2.03 6.27
N ASP A 22 -12.84 -0.87 5.63
CA ASP A 22 -13.17 -0.77 4.19
C ASP A 22 -11.87 -0.64 3.37
N ILE A 23 -11.53 -1.70 2.65
CA ILE A 23 -10.28 -1.80 1.89
C ILE A 23 -10.60 -2.23 0.47
N THR A 24 -10.11 -1.48 -0.51
CA THR A 24 -10.24 -1.79 -1.93
C THR A 24 -8.88 -2.06 -2.54
N PHE A 25 -8.65 -3.27 -3.03
CA PHE A 25 -7.49 -3.65 -3.82
C PHE A 25 -7.83 -3.61 -5.30
N SER A 26 -7.15 -2.75 -6.04
CA SER A 26 -7.23 -2.70 -7.50
C SER A 26 -6.63 -3.95 -8.14
N SER A 27 -6.78 -4.08 -9.46
CA SER A 27 -6.34 -5.26 -10.21
C SER A 27 -4.83 -5.47 -10.10
N GLY A 28 -4.44 -6.72 -9.88
CA GLY A 28 -3.04 -7.11 -9.93
C GLY A 28 -2.21 -6.82 -8.68
N CYS A 29 -2.83 -6.41 -7.57
CA CYS A 29 -2.13 -6.25 -6.31
C CYS A 29 -1.67 -7.61 -5.76
N VAL A 30 -0.57 -7.61 -5.03
CA VAL A 30 -0.02 -8.79 -4.37
C VAL A 30 0.13 -8.47 -2.89
N VAL A 31 -0.51 -9.25 -2.03
CA VAL A 31 -0.43 -9.12 -0.57
C VAL A 31 0.08 -10.44 0.00
N HIS A 32 1.23 -10.38 0.65
CA HIS A 32 1.91 -11.50 1.30
C HIS A 32 1.19 -11.96 2.57
N PRO A 33 1.51 -13.17 3.08
CA PRO A 33 1.06 -13.60 4.41
C PRO A 33 1.54 -12.62 5.49
N SER A 34 0.85 -12.58 6.64
CA SER A 34 1.19 -11.70 7.78
C SER A 34 1.23 -10.19 7.52
N ALA A 35 0.89 -9.73 6.30
CA ALA A 35 0.69 -8.32 6.02
C ALA A 35 -0.54 -7.79 6.78
N THR A 36 -0.46 -6.58 7.29
CA THR A 36 -1.51 -5.96 8.11
C THR A 36 -1.99 -4.67 7.46
N ILE A 37 -3.27 -4.59 7.13
CA ILE A 37 -3.89 -3.40 6.54
C ILE A 37 -5.11 -3.02 7.36
N ILE A 38 -5.07 -1.84 7.97
CA ILE A 38 -6.07 -1.38 8.93
C ILE A 38 -6.63 -0.03 8.50
N ALA A 39 -7.90 -0.02 8.10
CA ALA A 39 -8.68 1.14 7.74
C ALA A 39 -9.51 1.62 8.95
N GLU A 40 -8.89 2.41 9.83
CA GLU A 40 -9.55 2.93 11.06
C GLU A 40 -10.16 4.32 10.89
N ALA A 41 -9.50 5.23 10.18
CA ALA A 41 -9.97 6.61 9.99
C ALA A 41 -10.97 6.80 8.84
N GLY A 42 -10.93 5.91 7.85
CA GLY A 42 -11.67 6.00 6.59
C GLY A 42 -11.29 4.85 5.67
N PRO A 43 -11.90 4.74 4.47
CA PRO A 43 -11.59 3.67 3.53
C PRO A 43 -10.17 3.80 2.95
N ILE A 44 -9.53 2.66 2.68
CA ILE A 44 -8.23 2.58 2.01
C ILE A 44 -8.42 2.06 0.59
N ILE A 45 -7.90 2.79 -0.40
CA ILE A 45 -7.92 2.38 -1.80
C ILE A 45 -6.49 2.16 -2.26
N ILE A 46 -6.18 0.92 -2.64
CA ILE A 46 -4.88 0.49 -3.14
C ILE A 46 -4.94 0.38 -4.66
N GLY A 47 -4.09 1.14 -5.34
CA GLY A 47 -3.96 1.19 -6.79
C GLY A 47 -3.42 -0.10 -7.38
N GLU A 48 -3.42 -0.21 -8.69
CA GLU A 48 -3.06 -1.44 -9.40
C GLU A 48 -1.60 -1.85 -9.22
N ASN A 49 -1.31 -3.15 -9.36
CA ASN A 49 0.07 -3.65 -9.38
C ASN A 49 0.90 -3.26 -8.13
N CYS A 50 0.25 -3.06 -6.98
CA CYS A 50 0.97 -2.82 -5.72
C CYS A 50 1.42 -4.13 -5.09
N ILE A 51 2.58 -4.12 -4.44
CA ILE A 51 3.12 -5.25 -3.68
C ILE A 51 3.13 -4.86 -2.20
N VAL A 52 2.54 -5.69 -1.36
CA VAL A 52 2.59 -5.58 0.10
C VAL A 52 3.23 -6.85 0.63
N GLU A 53 4.46 -6.74 1.12
CA GLU A 53 5.24 -7.87 1.61
C GLU A 53 4.90 -8.25 3.06
N GLU A 54 5.55 -9.31 3.54
CA GLU A 54 5.30 -9.89 4.85
C GLU A 54 5.62 -8.90 5.97
N TYR A 55 4.80 -8.88 7.04
CA TYR A 55 4.91 -7.93 8.15
C TYR A 55 4.77 -6.45 7.78
N ALA A 56 4.54 -6.11 6.51
CA ALA A 56 4.21 -4.74 6.12
C ALA A 56 2.87 -4.35 6.77
N THR A 57 2.87 -3.18 7.42
CA THR A 57 1.71 -2.65 8.14
C THR A 57 1.30 -1.33 7.52
N ILE A 58 0.10 -1.28 6.95
CA ILE A 58 -0.51 -0.06 6.39
C ILE A 58 -1.68 0.31 7.28
N THR A 59 -1.58 1.43 7.99
CA THR A 59 -2.62 1.84 8.94
C THR A 59 -3.08 3.24 8.65
N HIS A 60 -4.34 3.39 8.26
CA HIS A 60 -4.98 4.70 8.19
C HIS A 60 -5.49 5.09 9.58
N ARG A 61 -4.59 5.61 10.41
CA ARG A 61 -4.85 5.89 11.83
C ARG A 61 -5.74 7.12 12.01
N LEU A 62 -6.69 7.02 12.93
CA LEU A 62 -7.52 8.13 13.39
C LEU A 62 -6.66 9.12 14.19
N GLN A 63 -6.63 10.38 13.79
CA GLN A 63 -6.02 11.42 14.62
C GLN A 63 -6.85 11.61 15.89
N PRO A 64 -6.23 11.88 17.05
CA PRO A 64 -6.95 12.11 18.30
C PRO A 64 -8.02 13.20 18.13
N GLY A 65 -9.30 12.85 18.35
CA GLY A 65 -10.44 13.75 18.21
C GLY A 65 -11.08 13.79 16.81
N ALA A 66 -10.52 13.14 15.81
CA ALA A 66 -11.20 12.90 14.54
C ALA A 66 -12.19 11.73 14.69
N SER A 67 -13.32 11.77 13.99
CA SER A 67 -14.22 10.62 13.85
C SER A 67 -13.93 9.89 12.54
N TRP A 68 -14.37 8.64 12.43
CA TRP A 68 -14.34 7.92 11.17
C TRP A 68 -15.11 8.73 10.13
N ASP A 69 -14.44 9.09 9.03
CA ASP A 69 -15.01 9.92 7.98
C ASP A 69 -14.83 9.24 6.64
N VAL A 70 -15.95 9.00 5.96
CA VAL A 70 -15.97 8.38 4.62
C VAL A 70 -15.23 9.24 3.59
N ASN A 71 -15.14 10.55 3.81
CA ASN A 71 -14.45 11.47 2.90
C ASN A 71 -12.93 11.44 3.08
N LYS A 72 -12.43 10.91 4.20
CA LYS A 72 -11.00 10.85 4.49
C LYS A 72 -10.42 9.55 3.94
N ILE A 73 -10.44 9.43 2.61
CA ILE A 73 -9.97 8.26 1.88
C ILE A 73 -8.44 8.28 1.83
N LEU A 74 -7.80 7.18 2.24
CA LEU A 74 -6.38 6.96 1.97
C LEU A 74 -6.23 6.41 0.56
N SER A 75 -5.79 7.26 -0.37
CA SER A 75 -5.50 6.87 -1.75
C SER A 75 -4.03 6.48 -1.87
N ILE A 76 -3.80 5.24 -2.28
CA ILE A 76 -2.50 4.68 -2.61
C ILE A 76 -2.49 4.44 -4.12
N GLY A 77 -1.54 5.06 -4.83
CA GLY A 77 -1.40 4.92 -6.28
C GLY A 77 -1.03 3.51 -6.73
N GLY A 78 -0.80 3.34 -8.03
CA GLY A 78 -0.37 2.07 -8.62
C GLY A 78 1.14 1.84 -8.55
N HIS A 79 1.55 0.60 -8.73
CA HIS A 79 2.95 0.18 -8.82
C HIS A 79 3.81 0.52 -7.57
N ASN A 80 3.18 0.61 -6.40
CA ASN A 80 3.89 0.82 -5.14
C ASN A 80 4.40 -0.50 -4.56
N VAL A 81 5.58 -0.48 -3.94
CA VAL A 81 6.17 -1.62 -3.25
C VAL A 81 6.33 -1.30 -1.77
N PHE A 82 5.74 -2.13 -0.92
CA PHE A 82 5.86 -2.08 0.52
C PHE A 82 6.64 -3.31 0.97
N GLU A 83 7.92 -3.12 1.29
CA GLU A 83 8.81 -4.21 1.68
C GLU A 83 8.56 -4.70 3.12
N VAL A 84 9.24 -5.80 3.46
CA VAL A 84 9.12 -6.49 4.74
C VAL A 84 9.22 -5.56 5.95
N GLY A 85 8.18 -5.60 6.79
CA GLY A 85 8.16 -4.90 8.06
C GLY A 85 8.07 -3.37 7.97
N CYS A 86 7.79 -2.80 6.80
CA CYS A 86 7.52 -1.37 6.69
C CYS A 86 6.23 -1.00 7.43
N ASN A 87 6.15 0.21 7.96
CA ASN A 87 4.99 0.69 8.68
C ASN A 87 4.57 2.05 8.13
N VAL A 88 3.41 2.10 7.48
CA VAL A 88 2.97 3.24 6.67
C VAL A 88 1.64 3.77 7.18
N GLU A 89 1.69 4.97 7.73
CA GLU A 89 0.51 5.72 8.20
C GLU A 89 0.20 6.94 7.31
N ALA A 90 0.94 7.13 6.21
CA ALA A 90 0.88 8.30 5.32
C ALA A 90 -0.56 8.74 4.97
N SER A 91 -0.76 10.05 4.79
CA SER A 91 -2.08 10.60 4.43
C SER A 91 -2.44 10.40 2.95
N ARG A 92 -1.43 10.33 2.08
CA ARG A 92 -1.56 10.11 0.64
C ARG A 92 -0.29 9.47 0.09
N ILE A 93 -0.45 8.53 -0.83
CA ILE A 93 0.67 7.87 -1.51
C ILE A 93 0.41 7.91 -3.03
N GLY A 94 1.34 8.47 -3.79
CA GLY A 94 1.29 8.50 -5.25
C GLY A 94 1.64 7.16 -5.89
N ASP A 95 2.14 7.20 -7.12
CA ASP A 95 2.45 6.01 -7.93
C ASP A 95 3.95 5.68 -7.92
N LYS A 96 4.29 4.40 -8.10
CA LYS A 96 5.69 3.93 -8.28
C LYS A 96 6.63 4.26 -7.11
N ASN A 97 6.11 4.28 -5.89
CA ASN A 97 6.92 4.46 -4.70
C ASN A 97 7.45 3.13 -4.17
N VAL A 98 8.61 3.19 -3.53
CA VAL A 98 9.22 2.03 -2.85
C VAL A 98 9.43 2.38 -1.38
N PHE A 99 8.80 1.61 -0.51
CA PHE A 99 8.98 1.67 0.93
C PHE A 99 9.87 0.51 1.32
N GLU A 100 11.14 0.77 1.58
CA GLU A 100 12.09 -0.27 1.93
C GLU A 100 11.83 -0.86 3.33
N SER A 101 12.49 -1.98 3.58
CA SER A 101 12.35 -2.79 4.78
C SER A 101 12.46 -1.98 6.07
N LYS A 102 11.53 -2.21 7.01
CA LYS A 102 11.48 -1.56 8.35
C LYS A 102 11.39 -0.03 8.34
N CYS A 103 11.03 0.61 7.22
CA CYS A 103 10.79 2.05 7.23
C CYS A 103 9.50 2.39 8.01
N TYR A 104 9.43 3.60 8.58
CA TYR A 104 8.24 4.14 9.23
C TYR A 104 7.84 5.46 8.57
N VAL A 105 6.56 5.59 8.21
CA VAL A 105 6.01 6.80 7.59
C VAL A 105 4.82 7.28 8.41
N GLY A 106 4.91 8.49 8.95
CA GLY A 106 3.90 9.05 9.84
C GLY A 106 2.65 9.57 9.12
N SER A 107 1.60 9.78 9.89
CA SER A 107 0.26 10.16 9.39
C SER A 107 0.14 11.53 8.74
N GLY A 108 1.11 12.41 8.98
CA GLY A 108 1.17 13.73 8.35
C GLY A 108 1.94 13.75 7.03
N VAL A 109 2.50 12.62 6.60
CA VAL A 109 3.35 12.57 5.41
C VAL A 109 2.48 12.35 4.16
N SER A 110 2.74 13.13 3.12
CA SER A 110 2.19 12.93 1.78
C SER A 110 3.32 12.50 0.86
N VAL A 111 3.25 11.29 0.34
CA VAL A 111 4.23 10.76 -0.62
C VAL A 111 3.71 11.02 -2.02
N SER A 112 4.50 11.70 -2.85
CA SER A 112 4.19 11.91 -4.27
C SER A 112 4.48 10.65 -5.08
N SER A 113 4.90 10.77 -6.35
CA SER A 113 5.18 9.63 -7.22
C SER A 113 6.69 9.43 -7.42
N GLY A 114 7.12 8.18 -7.53
CA GLY A 114 8.52 7.81 -7.77
C GLY A 114 9.45 7.99 -6.56
N CYS A 115 8.91 8.14 -5.35
CA CYS A 115 9.70 8.31 -4.14
C CYS A 115 10.22 6.96 -3.63
N VAL A 116 11.38 6.98 -2.99
CA VAL A 116 11.97 5.82 -2.32
C VAL A 116 12.23 6.19 -0.88
N ILE A 117 11.72 5.39 0.05
CA ILE A 117 12.00 5.54 1.48
C ILE A 117 12.97 4.44 1.86
N GLY A 118 14.19 4.83 2.22
CA GLY A 118 15.25 3.89 2.55
C GLY A 118 14.97 3.03 3.80
N ALA A 119 15.68 1.92 3.89
CA ALA A 119 15.48 0.90 4.91
C ALA A 119 15.74 1.45 6.32
N GLY A 120 14.83 1.15 7.24
CA GLY A 120 14.93 1.56 8.65
C GLY A 120 14.77 3.07 8.90
N ILE A 121 14.36 3.86 7.90
CA ILE A 121 14.17 5.30 8.06
C ILE A 121 12.81 5.59 8.68
N GLN A 122 12.76 6.60 9.54
CA GLN A 122 11.53 7.03 10.19
C GLN A 122 11.21 8.47 9.81
N ILE A 123 10.08 8.67 9.15
CA ILE A 123 9.55 9.99 8.78
C ILE A 123 8.39 10.31 9.72
N CYS A 124 8.67 11.02 10.81
CA CYS A 124 7.64 11.38 11.79
C CYS A 124 7.01 12.76 11.53
N MET A 125 7.73 13.65 10.85
CA MET A 125 7.23 15.01 10.60
C MET A 125 6.24 15.04 9.45
N ALA A 126 5.18 15.82 9.61
CA ALA A 126 4.24 16.10 8.54
C ALA A 126 4.94 16.90 7.43
N GLN A 127 5.21 16.24 6.31
CA GLN A 127 5.85 16.84 5.14
C GLN A 127 5.31 16.22 3.86
N GLN A 128 5.39 16.98 2.78
CA GLN A 128 5.08 16.48 1.45
C GLN A 128 6.41 16.11 0.75
N LEU A 129 6.60 14.84 0.45
CA LEU A 129 7.77 14.39 -0.32
C LEU A 129 7.57 14.76 -1.78
N PRO A 130 8.51 15.50 -2.40
CA PRO A 130 8.45 15.80 -3.83
C PRO A 130 8.60 14.54 -4.68
N GLU A 131 8.16 14.59 -5.93
CA GLU A 131 8.32 13.48 -6.87
C GLU A 131 9.80 13.09 -7.06
N ASN A 132 10.05 11.82 -7.32
CA ASN A 132 11.41 11.27 -7.50
C ASN A 132 12.35 11.55 -6.33
N THR A 133 11.85 11.64 -5.10
CA THR A 133 12.69 11.88 -3.91
C THR A 133 13.08 10.57 -3.24
N ILE A 134 14.38 10.39 -2.98
CA ILE A 134 14.91 9.32 -2.16
C ILE A 134 15.19 9.87 -0.76
N VAL A 135 14.54 9.29 0.25
CA VAL A 135 14.82 9.57 1.65
C VAL A 135 15.86 8.56 2.13
N TYR A 136 16.98 9.05 2.67
CA TYR A 136 18.09 8.22 3.13
C TYR A 136 18.72 8.76 4.43
N GLY A 137 19.40 7.88 5.17
CA GLY A 137 20.11 8.21 6.40
C GLY A 137 19.21 8.37 7.62
N GLN A 138 19.81 8.28 8.82
CA GLN A 138 19.10 8.38 10.10
C GLN A 138 18.36 9.72 10.30
N GLN A 139 18.81 10.77 9.61
CA GLN A 139 18.21 12.10 9.67
C GLN A 139 17.09 12.32 8.63
N ALA A 140 16.66 11.26 7.92
CA ALA A 140 15.67 11.34 6.84
C ALA A 140 16.02 12.42 5.79
N LEU A 141 17.29 12.44 5.38
CA LEU A 141 17.79 13.36 4.35
C LEU A 141 17.13 13.03 3.02
N GLN A 142 16.85 14.07 2.23
CA GLN A 142 16.20 13.93 0.93
C GLN A 142 17.22 14.18 -0.17
N ARG A 143 17.26 13.31 -1.17
CA ARG A 143 17.97 13.54 -2.43
C ARG A 143 17.04 13.28 -3.59
N GLU A 144 17.29 13.95 -4.70
CA GLU A 144 16.61 13.64 -5.95
C GLU A 144 17.15 12.31 -6.51
N ALA A 145 16.25 11.45 -6.98
CA ALA A 145 16.60 10.20 -7.62
C ALA A 145 17.25 10.49 -8.97
N ILE A 146 18.52 10.12 -9.10
CA ILE A 146 19.27 10.25 -10.35
C ILE A 146 18.80 9.20 -11.38
N GLU A 147 18.23 8.09 -10.88
CA GLU A 147 17.82 6.94 -11.67
C GLU A 147 16.33 6.67 -11.47
N LYS A 148 15.61 6.45 -12.58
CA LYS A 148 14.19 6.07 -12.52
C LYS A 148 14.07 4.67 -11.96
N GLN A 149 13.19 4.51 -10.96
CA GLN A 149 12.86 3.20 -10.40
C GLN A 149 12.50 2.22 -11.53
N GLY A 150 13.13 1.05 -11.49
CA GLY A 150 12.88 -0.04 -12.44
C GLY A 150 11.43 -0.49 -12.41
N SER A 151 10.94 -1.02 -13.53
CA SER A 151 9.58 -1.54 -13.60
C SER A 151 9.45 -2.80 -12.74
N GLN A 152 8.59 -2.76 -11.73
CA GLN A 152 8.35 -3.89 -10.83
C GLN A 152 7.50 -5.02 -11.45
N THR A 153 7.17 -4.91 -12.75
CA THR A 153 6.33 -5.86 -13.49
C THR A 153 6.84 -7.29 -13.41
N LEU A 154 8.16 -7.50 -13.55
CA LEU A 154 8.74 -8.85 -13.53
C LEU A 154 8.61 -9.51 -12.15
N GLN A 155 8.84 -8.74 -11.08
CA GLN A 155 8.67 -9.23 -9.70
C GLN A 155 7.19 -9.59 -9.46
N ILE A 156 6.27 -8.73 -9.88
CA ILE A 156 4.84 -8.97 -9.76
C ILE A 156 4.42 -10.24 -10.50
N ASP A 157 4.87 -10.43 -11.75
CA ASP A 157 4.53 -11.61 -12.54
C ASP A 157 5.11 -12.89 -11.95
N PHE A 158 6.30 -12.82 -11.35
CA PHE A 158 6.89 -13.94 -10.62
C PHE A 158 6.08 -14.27 -9.36
N LEU A 159 5.81 -13.27 -8.51
CA LEU A 159 5.07 -13.44 -7.27
C LEU A 159 3.65 -13.99 -7.52
N ARG A 160 2.97 -13.51 -8.57
CA ARG A 160 1.65 -14.02 -8.98
C ARG A 160 1.66 -15.49 -9.38
N LYS A 161 2.78 -16.02 -9.89
CA LYS A 161 2.91 -17.45 -10.24
C LYS A 161 3.28 -18.30 -9.04
N VAL A 162 4.09 -17.77 -8.13
CA VAL A 162 4.64 -18.54 -7.00
C VAL A 162 3.68 -18.56 -5.81
N LEU A 163 3.10 -17.43 -5.42
CA LEU A 163 2.25 -17.34 -4.22
C LEU A 163 1.06 -18.31 -4.23
N PRO A 164 0.33 -18.52 -5.36
CA PRO A 164 -0.75 -19.50 -5.40
C PRO A 164 -0.31 -20.94 -5.17
N ASN A 165 0.97 -21.27 -5.37
CA ASN A 165 1.48 -22.63 -5.18
C ASN A 165 1.79 -22.95 -3.71
N TYR A 166 2.02 -21.92 -2.89
CA TYR A 166 2.50 -22.09 -1.50
C TYR A 166 1.50 -21.60 -0.45
N HIS A 167 0.55 -20.74 -0.80
CA HIS A 167 -0.37 -20.11 0.17
C HIS A 167 -1.84 -20.19 -0.26
N HIS A 168 -2.73 -20.20 0.73
CA HIS A 168 -4.15 -20.01 0.50
C HIS A 168 -4.45 -18.56 0.16
N LEU A 169 -5.16 -18.35 -0.94
CA LEU A 169 -5.48 -17.03 -1.46
C LEU A 169 -6.96 -16.73 -1.26
N ARG A 170 -7.27 -15.49 -0.85
CA ARG A 170 -8.62 -14.96 -0.87
C ARG A 170 -9.09 -14.84 -2.31
N LYS A 171 -10.30 -15.35 -2.58
CA LYS A 171 -10.90 -15.26 -3.91
C LYS A 171 -11.21 -13.79 -4.25
N PRO A 172 -10.90 -13.33 -5.47
CA PRO A 172 -11.37 -12.04 -5.95
C PRO A 172 -12.89 -11.98 -5.86
N ASN A 173 -13.41 -10.93 -5.22
CA ASN A 173 -14.85 -10.78 -4.94
C ASN A 173 -15.46 -9.57 -5.63
N TYR A 174 -14.66 -8.78 -6.35
CA TYR A 174 -15.12 -7.62 -7.10
C TYR A 174 -14.71 -7.77 -8.56
N ASP A 175 -15.69 -7.78 -9.47
CA ASP A 175 -15.43 -7.77 -10.91
C ASP A 175 -16.04 -6.51 -11.53
N PRO A 176 -15.22 -5.56 -12.03
CA PRO A 176 -15.72 -4.34 -12.66
C PRO A 176 -16.56 -4.62 -13.91
N LYS A 177 -16.48 -5.82 -14.52
CA LYS A 177 -17.33 -6.21 -15.66
C LYS A 177 -18.72 -6.69 -15.25
N LYS A 178 -18.93 -7.15 -14.01
CA LYS A 178 -20.27 -7.51 -13.49
C LYS A 178 -21.06 -6.33 -12.96
N ALA A 179 -20.41 -5.21 -12.63
CA ALA A 179 -21.07 -4.00 -12.15
C ALA A 179 -21.84 -3.23 -13.25
N ARG A 180 -21.68 -3.61 -14.52
CA ARG A 180 -22.38 -3.01 -15.67
C ARG A 180 -23.52 -3.91 -16.16
N SER A 181 -24.48 -4.18 -15.29
CA SER A 181 -25.78 -4.74 -15.66
C SER A 181 -26.82 -4.33 -14.61
N VAL A 182 -27.14 -3.05 -14.60
CA VAL A 182 -28.48 -2.61 -14.19
C VAL A 182 -28.92 -1.68 -15.31
N VAL A 183 -29.68 -2.26 -16.23
CA VAL A 183 -30.51 -1.54 -17.21
C VAL A 183 -31.69 -0.95 -16.46
#